data_AF-A0A1T1H0N5-F1
#
_entry.id   AF-A0A1T1H0N5-F1
#
_cell.length_a   1.000
_cell.length_b   1.000
_cell.length_c   1.000
_cell.angle_alpha   90.00
_cell.angle_beta   90.00
_cell.angle_gamma   90.00
#
_symmetry.space_group_name_H-M   'P 1'
#
loop_
_entity.id
_entity.type
_entity.pdbx_description
1 polymer ?
#
loop_
_entity_poly.entity_id
_entity_poly.type
_entity_poly.pdbx_seq_one_letter_code
_entity_poly.pdbx_strand_id
1 'polypeptide(L)'
;MKQHQYEITLKHIADAQGNPSTYTEALQFNAYNHDDLFKVLEHLTKAQLLDDEKTKAFAVGLKLFGETLLENKDHPLFKDFMPHFGQFMKTLKQTVKAQNAAQDE
;
A
#
# COMPACT_ATOMS: atom_id res chain seq x y z
N MET A 1 17.77 -5.95 -7.42
CA MET A 1 17.23 -4.99 -8.42
C MET A 1 17.24 -3.60 -7.80
N LYS A 2 17.09 -2.53 -8.59
CA LYS A 2 17.00 -1.17 -8.04
C LYS A 2 15.62 -0.98 -7.39
N GLN A 3 15.59 -0.56 -6.13
CA GLN A 3 14.38 -0.21 -5.39
C GLN A 3 14.33 1.32 -5.21
N HIS A 4 13.13 1.88 -5.23
CA HIS A 4 12.85 3.20 -4.68
C HIS A 4 12.99 3.15 -3.15
N GLN A 5 13.43 4.27 -2.55
CA GLN A 5 13.61 4.40 -1.12
C GLN A 5 12.65 5.46 -0.59
N TYR A 6 11.98 5.16 0.50
CA TYR A 6 11.02 6.05 1.15
C TYR A 6 11.30 6.09 2.64
N GLU A 7 11.15 7.27 3.22
CA GLU A 7 11.04 7.41 4.67
C GLU A 7 9.56 7.46 5.05
N ILE A 8 9.17 6.63 6.02
CA ILE A 8 7.81 6.55 6.52
C ILE A 8 7.79 7.08 7.94
N THR A 9 6.90 8.04 8.19
CA THR A 9 6.66 8.62 9.52
C THR A 9 5.20 8.45 9.88
N LEU A 10 4.94 7.68 10.95
CA LEU A 10 3.60 7.45 11.49
C LEU A 10 3.48 8.16 12.84
N LYS A 11 2.55 9.11 12.92
CA LYS A 11 2.22 9.83 14.15
C LYS A 11 0.85 9.38 14.66
N HIS A 12 0.80 8.92 15.90
CA HIS A 12 -0.47 8.68 16.57
C HIS A 12 -1.13 10.04 16.90
N ILE A 13 -2.40 10.21 16.52
CA ILE A 13 -3.15 11.48 16.67
C ILE A 13 -4.15 11.40 17.81
N ALA A 14 -4.93 10.33 17.87
CA ALA A 14 -5.91 10.08 18.91
C ALA A 14 -6.10 8.58 19.12
N ASP A 15 -6.51 8.19 20.33
CA ASP A 15 -6.90 6.81 20.62
C ASP A 15 -8.27 6.46 20.02
N ALA A 16 -8.72 5.22 20.22
CA ALA A 16 -10.00 4.74 19.71
C ALA A 16 -11.23 5.42 20.35
N GLN A 17 -11.04 6.11 21.48
CA GLN A 17 -12.08 6.89 22.17
C GLN A 17 -12.06 8.37 21.74
N GLY A 18 -11.11 8.77 20.89
CA GLY A 18 -10.94 10.14 20.42
C GLY A 18 -10.13 11.04 21.37
N ASN A 19 -9.53 10.48 22.44
CA ASN A 19 -8.64 11.26 23.28
C ASN A 19 -7.33 11.56 22.52
N PRO A 20 -6.74 12.76 22.70
CA PRO A 20 -5.47 13.10 22.07
C PRO A 20 -4.37 12.08 22.38
N SER A 21 -3.47 11.90 21.42
CA SER A 21 -2.30 11.04 21.57
C SER A 21 -1.48 11.38 22.82
N THR A 22 -1.08 10.34 23.55
CA THR A 22 -0.11 10.42 24.65
C THR A 22 1.32 10.10 24.20
N TYR A 23 1.50 9.60 22.97
CA TYR A 23 2.81 9.34 22.39
C TYR A 23 3.48 10.65 21.97
N THR A 24 4.71 10.86 22.43
CA THR A 24 5.51 12.05 22.12
C THR A 24 6.34 11.91 20.84
N GLU A 25 6.69 10.68 20.48
CA GLU A 25 7.52 10.37 19.32
C GLU A 25 6.69 9.81 18.16
N ALA A 26 7.14 10.06 16.94
CA ALA A 26 6.61 9.40 15.75
C ALA A 26 7.39 8.10 15.49
N LEU A 27 6.71 7.07 15.00
CA LEU A 27 7.38 5.89 14.46
C LEU A 27 7.98 6.27 13.10
N GLN A 28 9.29 6.12 12.95
CA GLN A 28 10.01 6.44 11.73
C GLN A 28 10.83 5.24 11.26
N PHE A 29 10.72 4.90 9.98
CA PHE A 29 11.51 3.82 9.37
C PHE A 29 11.67 4.05 7.87
N ASN A 30 12.70 3.43 7.29
CA ASN A 30 12.88 3.41 5.85
C ASN A 30 12.21 2.18 5.24
N ALA A 31 11.54 2.39 4.12
CA ALA A 31 10.95 1.34 3.31
C ALA A 31 11.53 1.37 1.90
N TYR A 32 11.65 0.19 1.32
CA TYR A 32 12.10 0.01 -0.06
C TYR A 32 10.94 -0.51 -0.90
N ASN A 33 10.90 -0.15 -2.17
CA ASN A 33 9.89 -0.71 -3.06
C ASN A 33 10.35 -0.79 -4.50
N HIS A 34 9.94 -1.84 -5.21
CA HIS A 34 10.22 -1.96 -6.64
C HIS A 34 9.37 -1.03 -7.51
N ASP A 35 8.17 -0.67 -7.05
CA ASP A 35 7.29 0.26 -7.76
C ASP A 35 7.40 1.66 -7.18
N ASP A 36 7.20 2.67 -8.02
CA ASP A 36 7.07 4.06 -7.59
C ASP A 36 5.71 4.27 -6.91
N LEU A 37 5.70 4.44 -5.59
CA LEU A 37 4.48 4.60 -4.78
C LEU A 37 3.61 5.78 -5.23
N PHE A 38 4.19 6.87 -5.74
CA PHE A 38 3.41 8.03 -6.17
C PHE A 38 2.68 7.76 -7.49
N LYS A 39 3.34 7.07 -8.42
CA LYS A 39 2.69 6.62 -9.67
C LYS A 39 1.62 5.57 -9.39
N VAL A 40 1.89 4.65 -8.47
CA VAL A 40 0.88 3.68 -8.01
C VAL A 40 -0.34 4.40 -7.45
N LEU A 41 -0.13 5.40 -6.60
CA LEU A 41 -1.22 6.21 -6.05
C LEU A 41 -1.99 6.94 -7.15
N GLU A 42 -1.31 7.60 -8.10
CA GLU A 42 -1.95 8.27 -9.24
C GLU A 42 -2.86 7.31 -10.03
N HIS A 43 -2.36 6.13 -10.38
CA HIS A 43 -3.13 5.12 -11.11
C HIS A 43 -4.35 4.61 -10.33
N LEU A 44 -4.24 4.46 -9.00
CA LEU A 44 -5.33 4.01 -8.14
C LEU A 44 -6.36 5.11 -7.90
N THR A 45 -5.93 6.35 -7.69
CA THR A 45 -6.80 7.51 -7.54
C THR A 45 -7.62 7.74 -8.80
N LYS A 46 -6.99 7.64 -9.98
CA LYS A 46 -7.72 7.70 -11.26
C LYS A 46 -8.83 6.65 -11.29
N ALA A 47 -8.56 5.41 -10.87
CA ALA A 47 -9.56 4.35 -10.94
C ALA A 47 -10.79 4.57 -10.03
N GLN A 48 -10.76 5.53 -9.10
CA GLN A 48 -11.87 5.92 -8.22
C GLN A 48 -12.57 4.73 -7.54
N LEU A 49 -11.79 3.71 -7.16
CA LEU A 49 -12.31 2.50 -6.51
C LEU A 49 -12.75 2.75 -5.06
N LEU A 50 -12.14 3.75 -4.41
CA LEU A 50 -12.32 4.14 -3.02
C LEU A 50 -12.27 5.68 -2.93
N ASP A 51 -12.63 6.24 -1.77
CA ASP A 51 -12.39 7.66 -1.48
C ASP A 51 -10.89 7.99 -1.39
N ASP A 52 -10.53 9.28 -1.45
CA ASP A 52 -9.15 9.75 -1.56
C ASP A 52 -8.26 9.26 -0.40
N GLU A 53 -8.73 9.39 0.85
CA GLU A 53 -7.96 9.00 2.03
C GLU A 53 -7.80 7.48 2.12
N LYS A 54 -8.86 6.71 1.81
CA LYS A 54 -8.76 5.24 1.74
C LYS A 54 -7.88 4.80 0.59
N THR A 55 -7.87 5.51 -0.53
CA THR A 55 -6.99 5.20 -1.67
C THR A 55 -5.53 5.39 -1.30
N LYS A 56 -5.19 6.49 -0.62
CA LYS A 56 -3.83 6.72 -0.08
C LYS A 56 -3.43 5.61 0.89
N ALA A 57 -4.28 5.31 1.87
CA ALA A 57 -4.02 4.26 2.86
C ALA A 57 -3.85 2.89 2.21
N PHE A 58 -4.71 2.55 1.25
CA PHE A 58 -4.65 1.30 0.50
C PHE A 58 -3.39 1.20 -0.35
N ALA A 59 -3.04 2.24 -1.11
CA ALA A 59 -1.86 2.26 -1.96
C ALA A 59 -0.57 2.06 -1.14
N VAL A 60 -0.40 2.86 -0.07
CA VAL A 60 0.77 2.77 0.80
C VAL A 60 0.81 1.42 1.51
N GLY A 61 -0.29 1.01 2.16
CA GLY A 61 -0.37 -0.24 2.89
C GLY A 61 -0.10 -1.47 2.02
N LEU A 62 -0.71 -1.53 0.84
CA LEU A 62 -0.51 -2.62 -0.12
C LEU A 62 0.94 -2.74 -0.55
N LYS A 63 1.60 -1.61 -0.80
CA LYS A 63 2.98 -1.58 -1.28
C LYS A 63 3.99 -1.93 -0.18
N LEU A 64 3.81 -1.43 1.04
CA LEU A 64 4.65 -1.80 2.18
C LEU A 64 4.49 -3.29 2.55
N PHE A 65 3.25 -3.77 2.63
CA PHE A 65 2.97 -5.16 2.94
C PHE A 65 3.46 -6.10 1.82
N GLY A 66 3.18 -5.76 0.56
CA GLY A 66 3.58 -6.56 -0.59
C GLY A 66 5.09 -6.72 -0.71
N GLU A 67 5.87 -5.66 -0.47
CA GLU A 67 7.33 -5.78 -0.45
C GLU A 67 7.81 -6.67 0.71
N THR A 68 7.24 -6.48 1.91
CA THR A 68 7.55 -7.32 3.07
C THR A 68 7.32 -8.80 2.77
N LEU A 69 6.21 -9.14 2.11
CA LEU A 69 5.92 -10.52 1.69
C LEU A 69 6.95 -11.06 0.69
N LEU A 70 7.35 -10.24 -0.29
CA LEU A 70 8.28 -10.66 -1.35
C LEU A 70 9.70 -10.88 -0.80
N GLU A 71 10.18 -9.99 0.05
CA GLU A 71 11.50 -10.10 0.68
C GLU A 71 11.57 -11.28 1.66
N ASN A 72 10.43 -11.68 2.23
CA ASN A 72 10.33 -12.75 3.22
C ASN A 72 9.53 -13.97 2.70
N LYS A 73 9.49 -14.19 1.38
CA LYS A 73 8.62 -15.20 0.73
C LYS A 73 8.79 -16.63 1.25
N ASP A 74 9.96 -16.96 1.81
CA ASP A 74 10.28 -18.27 2.34
C ASP A 74 9.86 -18.44 3.81
N HIS A 75 9.38 -17.36 4.45
CA HIS A 75 8.85 -17.40 5.81
C HIS A 75 7.57 -18.26 5.86
N PRO A 76 7.45 -19.22 6.81
CA PRO A 76 6.33 -20.16 6.85
C PRO A 76 4.93 -19.51 6.83
N LEU A 77 4.78 -18.37 7.51
CA LEU A 77 3.52 -17.61 7.53
C LEU A 77 3.11 -17.07 6.15
N PHE A 78 4.08 -16.69 5.31
CA PHE A 78 3.83 -16.03 4.04
C PHE A 78 3.71 -17.02 2.89
N LYS A 79 4.41 -18.16 2.98
CA LYS A 79 4.45 -19.19 1.93
C LYS A 79 3.06 -19.59 1.44
N ASP A 80 2.15 -19.89 2.36
CA ASP A 80 0.80 -20.35 2.01
C ASP A 80 -0.12 -19.19 1.57
N PHE A 81 0.19 -17.95 1.98
CA PHE A 81 -0.57 -16.77 1.60
C PHE A 81 -0.16 -16.19 0.22
N MET A 82 1.10 -16.35 -0.18
CA MET A 82 1.67 -15.76 -1.40
C MET A 82 0.87 -16.05 -2.68
N PRO A 83 0.36 -17.28 -2.94
CA PRO A 83 -0.47 -17.54 -4.11
C PRO A 83 -1.74 -16.71 -4.15
N HIS A 84 -2.39 -16.52 -2.99
CA HIS A 84 -3.61 -15.71 -2.85
C HIS A 84 -3.32 -14.22 -3.03
N PHE A 85 -2.21 -13.74 -2.44
CA PHE A 85 -1.75 -12.37 -2.67
C PHE A 85 -1.47 -12.11 -4.15
N GLY A 86 -0.79 -13.03 -4.83
CA GLY A 86 -0.54 -12.94 -6.27
C GLY A 86 -1.82 -12.91 -7.11
N GLN A 87 -2.82 -13.72 -6.77
CA GLN A 87 -4.12 -13.70 -7.43
C GLN A 87 -4.86 -12.37 -7.22
N PHE A 88 -4.87 -11.87 -5.98
CA PHE A 88 -5.44 -10.56 -5.65
C PHE A 88 -4.79 -9.44 -6.48
N MET A 89 -3.46 -9.40 -6.56
CA MET A 89 -2.73 -8.39 -7.33
C MET A 89 -3.06 -8.43 -8.83
N LYS A 90 -3.28 -9.61 -9.41
CA LYS A 90 -3.72 -9.74 -10.81
C LYS A 90 -5.09 -9.12 -11.01
N THR A 91 -6.06 -9.48 -10.16
CA THR A 91 -7.42 -8.95 -10.22
C THR A 91 -7.43 -7.44 -10.03
N LEU A 92 -6.71 -6.92 -9.03
CA LEU A 92 -6.59 -5.47 -8.78
C LEU A 92 -6.09 -4.72 -10.02
N LYS A 93 -5.00 -5.20 -10.64
CA LYS A 93 -4.43 -4.56 -11.84
C LYS A 93 -5.42 -4.56 -13.02
N GLN A 94 -6.16 -5.65 -13.21
CA GLN A 94 -7.18 -5.74 -14.25
C GLN A 94 -8.33 -4.76 -14.00
N THR A 95 -8.83 -4.70 -12.77
CA THR A 95 -9.90 -3.77 -12.37
C THR A 95 -9.48 -2.31 -12.56
N VAL A 96 -8.29 -1.94 -12.07
CA VAL A 96 -7.76 -0.57 -12.22
C VAL A 96 -7.62 -0.19 -13.70
N LYS A 97 -7.10 -1.10 -14.53
CA LYS A 97 -6.99 -0.86 -15.97
C LYS A 97 -8.36 -0.63 -16.62
N ALA A 98 -9.35 -1.45 -16.28
CA ALA A 98 -10.70 -1.33 -16.83
C ALA A 98 -11.37 0.00 -16.44
N GLN A 99 -11.26 0.40 -15.16
CA GLN A 99 -11.83 1.67 -14.70
C GLN A 99 -11.17 2.88 -15.34
N ASN A 100 -9.84 2.88 -15.42
CA ASN A 100 -9.12 4.00 -16.03
C ASN A 100 -9.45 4.15 -17.52
N ALA A 101 -9.65 3.05 -18.25
CA ALA A 101 -10.06 3.09 -19.65
C ALA A 101 -11.46 3.69 -19.82
N ALA A 102 -12.42 3.30 -18.97
CA ALA A 102 -13.79 3.82 -19.01
C ALA A 102 -13.91 5.32 -18.66
N GLN A 103 -12.88 5.91 -18.05
CA GLN A 103 -12.82 7.34 -17.73
C GLN A 103 -12.11 8.18 -18.80
N ASP A 104 -11.38 7.52 -19.69
CA ASP A 104 -10.71 8.16 -20.83
C ASP A 104 -11.64 8.20 -22.08
N GLU A 105 -12.81 7.57 -21.99
CA GLU A 105 -13.92 7.62 -22.96
C GLU A 105 -14.93 8.73 -22.62
#